data_AF-A0A318SZW1-F1
#
_entry.id   AF-A0A318SZW1-F1
#
_cell.length_a   1.000
_cell.length_b   1.000
_cell.length_c   1.000
_cell.angle_alpha   90.00
_cell.angle_beta   90.00
_cell.angle_gamma   90.00
#
_symmetry.space_group_name_H-M   'P 1'
#
loop_
_entity.id
_entity.type
_entity.pdbx_description
1 polymer ?
#
loop_
_entity_poly.entity_id
_entity_poly.type
_entity_poly.pdbx_seq_one_letter_code
_entity_poly.pdbx_strand_id
1 'polypeptide(L)' 'MAKQPQNRKSYRYTGPVTPLDIEGEPTRMLFPGTSYTGLPEDHVIVSNLIDRKLLVAEYGETAAIAADIPVEGA' A
#
# COMPACT_ATOMS: atom_id res chain seq x y z
N MET A 1 -10.82 9.97 28.54
CA MET A 1 -10.85 10.19 27.08
C MET A 1 -9.86 9.22 26.44
N ALA A 2 -10.30 8.03 26.04
CA ALA A 2 -9.42 7.04 25.42
C ALA A 2 -9.01 7.54 24.03
N LYS A 3 -7.71 7.74 23.81
CA LYS A 3 -7.15 7.95 22.49
C LYS A 3 -7.44 6.69 21.69
N GLN A 4 -8.42 6.73 20.80
CA GLN A 4 -8.66 5.64 19.86
C GLN A 4 -7.32 5.38 19.16
N PRO A 5 -6.81 4.13 19.16
CA PRO A 5 -5.71 3.78 18.29
C PRO A 5 -6.27 3.96 16.88
N GLN A 6 -5.95 5.08 16.23
CA GLN A 6 -6.16 5.21 14.80
C GLN A 6 -5.28 4.12 14.20
N ASN A 7 -5.91 3.00 13.88
CA ASN A 7 -5.35 1.85 13.21
C ASN A 7 -4.98 2.32 11.80
N ARG A 8 -3.95 3.18 11.70
CA ARG A 8 -3.51 3.81 10.46
C ARG A 8 -2.79 2.73 9.67
N LYS A 9 -3.59 2.03 8.88
CA LYS A 9 -3.13 1.06 7.89
C LYS A 9 -2.13 1.78 6.99
N SER A 10 -0.87 1.36 7.02
CA SER A 10 0.15 1.77 6.05
C SER A 10 0.09 0.82 4.86
N TYR A 11 0.29 1.36 3.66
CA TYR A 11 0.42 0.58 2.44
C TYR A 11 1.71 0.98 1.73
N ARG A 12 2.57 0.00 1.46
CA ARG A 12 3.77 0.18 0.65
C ARG A 12 3.43 0.08 -0.83
N TYR A 13 3.81 1.10 -1.59
CA TYR A 13 3.64 1.09 -3.02
C TYR A 13 4.80 0.39 -3.72
N THR A 14 4.50 -0.59 -4.59
CA THR A 14 5.49 -1.43 -5.27
C THR A 14 5.49 -1.26 -6.79
N GLY A 15 4.60 -0.42 -7.33
CA GLY A 15 4.48 -0.16 -8.77
C GLY A 15 5.39 0.95 -9.31
N PRO A 16 5.31 1.26 -10.62
CA PRO A 16 6.00 2.40 -11.22
C PRO A 16 5.42 3.72 -10.70
N VAL A 17 6.17 4.82 -10.81
CA VAL A 17 5.70 6.15 -10.37
C VAL A 17 4.32 6.44 -10.97
N THR A 18 3.31 6.61 -10.11
CA THR A 18 1.90 6.70 -10.53
C THR A 18 1.20 7.87 -9.83
N PRO A 19 0.52 8.75 -10.58
CA PRO A 19 -0.32 9.78 -9.97
C PRO A 19 -1.54 9.14 -9.33
N LEU A 20 -1.78 9.46 -8.06
CA LEU A 20 -3.00 9.13 -7.33
C LEU A 20 -3.88 10.37 -7.27
N ASP A 21 -4.92 10.36 -8.09
CA ASP A 21 -5.93 11.41 -8.16
C ASP A 21 -7.22 10.88 -7.55
N ILE A 22 -7.56 11.39 -6.36
CA ILE A 22 -8.77 11.00 -5.63
C ILE A 22 -9.65 12.23 -5.53
N GLU A 23 -10.92 12.11 -5.92
CA GLU A 23 -11.84 13.24 -5.89
C GLU A 23 -12.00 13.76 -4.44
N GLY A 24 -11.71 15.05 -4.23
CA GLY A 24 -11.77 15.69 -2.91
C GLY A 24 -10.47 15.65 -2.10
N GLU A 25 -9.42 14.99 -2.58
CA GLU A 25 -8.09 14.97 -1.96
C GLU A 25 -7.05 15.62 -2.88
N PRO A 26 -5.95 16.19 -2.33
CA PRO A 26 -4.86 16.67 -3.15
C PRO A 26 -4.22 15.51 -3.93
N THR A 27 -4.10 15.68 -5.25
CA THR A 27 -3.38 14.76 -6.12
C THR A 27 -1.98 14.52 -5.57
N ARG A 28 -1.60 13.25 -5.37
CA ARG A 28 -0.30 12.88 -4.84
C ARG A 28 0.40 11.87 -5.74
N MET A 29 1.72 11.91 -5.77
CA MET A 29 2.51 10.96 -6.56
C MET A 29 2.89 9.76 -5.69
N LEU A 30 2.55 8.55 -6.17
CA LEU A 30 2.98 7.28 -5.59
C LEU A 30 4.35 6.91 -6.16
N PHE A 31 5.33 6.73 -5.28
CA PHE A 31 6.70 6.38 -5.62
C PHE A 31 7.01 4.95 -5.17
N PRO A 32 7.70 4.16 -5.99
CA PRO A 32 8.07 2.79 -5.65
C PRO A 32 8.83 2.72 -4.33
N GLY A 33 8.49 1.73 -3.51
CA GLY A 33 9.09 1.50 -2.20
C GLY A 33 8.64 2.45 -1.11
N THR A 34 7.81 3.46 -1.41
CA THR A 34 7.32 4.42 -0.42
C THR A 34 6.06 3.91 0.28
N SER A 35 5.99 4.12 1.59
CA SER A 35 4.83 3.76 2.41
C SER A 35 3.89 4.95 2.56
N TYR A 36 2.62 4.71 2.30
CA TYR A 36 1.55 5.69 2.36
C TYR A 36 0.55 5.29 3.44
N THR A 37 0.21 6.21 4.33
CA THR A 37 -0.79 6.00 5.38
C THR A 37 -2.06 6.78 5.07
N GLY A 38 -3.20 6.28 5.55
CA GLY A 38 -4.48 6.96 5.38
C GLY A 38 -4.99 7.00 3.94
N LEU A 39 -4.64 6.00 3.13
CA LEU A 39 -5.25 5.84 1.81
C LEU A 39 -6.69 5.33 1.95
N PRO A 40 -7.67 5.93 1.24
CA PRO A 40 -9.06 5.50 1.30
C PRO A 40 -9.23 4.19 0.52
N GLU A 41 -9.25 3.05 1.23
CA GLU A 41 -9.37 1.71 0.64
C GLU A 41 -10.69 1.50 -0.12
N ASP A 42 -11.75 2.20 0.28
CA ASP A 42 -13.05 2.23 -0.43
C ASP A 42 -12.98 2.92 -1.81
N HIS A 43 -11.94 3.71 -2.08
CA HIS A 43 -11.82 4.39 -3.37
C HIS A 43 -11.41 3.40 -4.46
N VAL A 44 -12.10 3.44 -5.61
CA VAL A 44 -11.91 2.50 -6.73
C VAL A 44 -10.45 2.40 -7.15
N ILE A 45 -9.72 3.52 -7.22
CA ILE A 45 -8.30 3.52 -7.58
C ILE A 45 -7.46 2.78 -6.55
N VAL A 46 -7.66 3.05 -5.25
CA VAL A 46 -6.87 2.43 -4.18
C VAL A 46 -7.19 0.92 -4.10
N SER A 47 -8.47 0.55 -4.18
CA SER A 47 -8.90 -0.85 -4.26
C SER A 47 -8.27 -1.57 -5.46
N ASN A 48 -8.26 -0.97 -6.65
CA ASN A 48 -7.59 -1.54 -7.83
C ASN A 48 -6.08 -1.71 -7.62
N LEU A 49 -5.42 -0.75 -6.95
CA LEU A 49 -4.00 -0.85 -6.66
C LEU A 49 -3.70 -1.95 -5.63
N ILE A 50 -4.57 -2.15 -4.64
CA ILE A 50 -4.47 -3.25 -3.67
C ILE A 50 -4.70 -4.60 -4.36
N ASP A 51 -5.75 -4.73 -5.17
CA ASP A 51 -6.08 -5.95 -5.91
C ASP A 51 -4.95 -6.39 -6.84
N ARG A 52 -4.32 -5.42 -7.51
CA ARG A 52 -3.15 -5.63 -8.37
C ARG A 52 -1.85 -5.82 -7.59
N LYS A 53 -1.90 -5.89 -6.25
CA LYS A 53 -0.75 -6.03 -5.34
C LYS A 53 0.30 -4.92 -5.50
N LEU A 54 -0.12 -3.75 -5.97
CA LEU A 54 0.70 -2.55 -6.08
C LEU A 54 0.73 -1.76 -4.77
N LEU A 55 -0.32 -1.85 -3.96
CA LEU A 55 -0.35 -1.36 -2.58
C LEU A 55 -0.39 -2.55 -1.63
N VAL A 56 0.71 -2.77 -0.90
CA VAL A 56 0.88 -3.89 0.02
C VAL A 56 0.69 -3.38 1.44
N ALA A 57 -0.26 -3.94 2.19
CA ALA A 57 -0.52 -3.49 3.54
C ALA A 57 0.63 -3.83 4.50
N GLU A 58 1.21 -2.79 5.09
CA GLU A 58 2.19 -2.87 6.17
C GLU A 58 1.44 -2.61 7.48
N TYR A 59 0.62 -3.56 7.91
CA TYR A 59 0.20 -3.58 9.31
C TYR A 59 1.40 -4.03 10.14
N GLY A 60 1.53 -3.49 11.36
CA GLY A 60 2.50 -3.97 12.34
C GLY A 60 2.37 -5.48 12.48
N GLU A 61 3.34 -6.17 11.90
CA GLU A 61 3.65 -7.60 11.97
C GLU A 61 2.69 -8.58 11.26
N THR A 62 3.30 -9.43 10.42
CA THR A 62 2.80 -10.72 9.89
C THR A 62 1.80 -10.72 8.74
N ALA A 63 2.26 -10.33 7.54
CA ALA A 63 1.86 -11.04 6.33
C ALA A 63 3.12 -11.57 5.65
N ALA A 64 3.45 -12.81 5.98
CA ALA A 64 4.42 -13.62 5.27
C ALA A 64 3.99 -13.74 3.79
N ILE A 65 4.43 -12.81 2.96
CA ILE A 65 4.62 -13.11 1.55
C ILE A 65 6.01 -13.72 1.43
N ALA A 66 6.00 -15.04 1.44
CA ALA A 66 7.05 -15.89 0.91
C ALA A 66 7.64 -15.28 -0.37
N ALA A 67 8.78 -14.60 -0.23
CA ALA A 67 9.76 -14.55 -1.28
C ALA A 67 10.51 -15.90 -1.24
N ASP A 68 9.80 -16.96 -1.64
CA ASP A 68 10.46 -18.17 -2.13
C ASP A 68 11.07 -17.79 -3.48
N ILE A 69 12.28 -17.23 -3.41
CA ILE A 69 13.18 -17.18 -4.54
C ILE A 69 13.99 -18.47 -4.42
N PRO A 70 13.70 -19.53 -5.19
CA PRO A 70 14.66 -20.62 -5.31
C PRO A 70 15.86 -20.05 -6.06
N VAL A 71 16.93 -19.72 -5.32
CA VAL A 71 18.26 -19.60 -5.91
C VAL A 71 18.81 -21.02 -6.08
N GLU A 72 18.43 -21.67 -7.18
CA GLU A 72 19.14 -22.86 -7.63
C GLU A 72 19.12 -22.94 -9.16
N GLY A 73 20.30 -22.95 -9.78
CA GLY A 73 20.49 -23.40 -11.15
C GLY A 73 21.29 -22.47 -12.06
N ALA A 74 22.62 -22.56 -11.98
CA ALA A 74 23.51 -23.02 -13.07
C ALA A 74 24.98 -22.69 -12.76
#